data_AF-A0AAV9X0F1-F1
#
_entry.id   AF-A0AAV9X0F1-F1
#
_cell.length_a   1.000
_cell.length_b   1.000
_cell.length_c   1.000
_cell.angle_alpha   90.00
_cell.angle_beta   90.00
_cell.angle_gamma   90.00
#
_symmetry.space_group_name_H-M   'P 1'
#
loop_
_entity.id
_entity.type
_entity.pdbx_description
1 polymer ?
#
loop_
_entity_poly.entity_id
_entity_poly.type
_entity_poly.pdbx_seq_one_letter_code
_entity_poly.pdbx_strand_id
1 'polypeptide(L)'
;MPDPQPPSKEVFDEYSSIPHPDAFPEALKLLKKFLTDTTIPWQSNGTKNDIELYFYSPEDPPLPAPICRGVGTFPEGLTAEQILPVMHQIACRKIWDERFKLGFPTLRYSRKLVRFYAVQKGVGEWVVIVSPRDFTGYSGHVKEVGEDGVTRYFYLQTSSDFDDLPPVDGFVRGWSSVAGWVLEEKPGEPVKCSYIVQFDPKGSIPSAIISQVIKETPLCIYKVRNFIEQRGLVPHVRMHDEFPGQLRQEYLTIEDAVVNPETGETLTETGFQFTFSWFGAVGSFDINFDEKWENGVKIDIEEGKVDEDFELKSSKDRVTVTVKEAGKDKKLKLVVSKA
;
A
#
# COMPACT_ATOMS: atom_id res chain seq x y z
N MET A 1 -6.96 0.11 -26.27
CA MET A 1 -6.87 -1.29 -25.80
C MET A 1 -7.53 -1.39 -24.44
N PRO A 2 -8.16 -2.53 -24.10
CA PRO A 2 -8.74 -2.72 -22.77
C PRO A 2 -7.63 -2.67 -21.71
N ASP A 3 -7.97 -2.15 -20.53
CA ASP A 3 -7.04 -2.15 -19.41
C ASP A 3 -6.75 -3.60 -18.95
N PRO A 4 -5.52 -3.88 -18.46
CA PRO A 4 -5.20 -5.16 -17.85
C PRO A 4 -6.18 -5.50 -16.72
N GLN A 5 -6.62 -6.75 -16.69
CA GLN A 5 -7.58 -7.25 -15.70
C GLN A 5 -6.87 -8.04 -14.60
N PRO A 6 -7.37 -7.99 -13.34
CA PRO A 6 -6.86 -8.85 -12.29
C PRO A 6 -7.09 -10.34 -12.63
N PRO A 7 -6.27 -11.26 -12.08
CA PRO A 7 -6.53 -12.69 -12.22
C PRO A 7 -7.84 -13.08 -11.53
N SER A 8 -8.28 -14.31 -11.78
CA SER A 8 -9.43 -14.87 -11.05
C SER A 8 -9.12 -14.98 -9.56
N LYS A 9 -10.16 -14.93 -8.71
CA LYS A 9 -9.97 -14.85 -7.24
C LYS A 9 -9.38 -16.14 -6.66
N GLU A 10 -9.59 -17.25 -7.36
CA GLU A 10 -9.14 -18.60 -7.00
C GLU A 10 -7.61 -18.71 -7.00
N VAL A 11 -6.91 -17.86 -7.76
CA VAL A 11 -5.44 -17.79 -7.78
C VAL A 11 -4.87 -17.46 -6.38
N PHE A 12 -5.66 -16.83 -5.51
CA PHE A 12 -5.22 -16.49 -4.16
C PHE A 12 -5.59 -17.54 -3.11
N ASP A 13 -6.31 -18.62 -3.47
CA ASP A 13 -6.71 -19.65 -2.51
C ASP A 13 -5.54 -20.40 -1.89
N GLU A 14 -4.38 -20.40 -2.54
CA GLU A 14 -3.14 -20.97 -2.04
C GLU A 14 -1.96 -19.99 -2.22
N TYR A 15 -0.88 -20.23 -1.46
CA TYR A 15 0.37 -19.52 -1.70
C TYR A 15 1.13 -20.12 -2.87
N SER A 16 1.63 -19.26 -3.75
CA SER A 16 2.49 -19.63 -4.87
C SER A 16 3.95 -19.75 -4.43
N SER A 17 4.75 -20.52 -5.18
CA SER A 17 6.21 -20.51 -5.05
C SER A 17 6.78 -19.17 -5.52
N ILE A 18 7.93 -18.76 -4.96
CA ILE A 18 8.61 -17.50 -5.30
C ILE A 18 9.64 -17.76 -6.41
N PRO A 19 9.45 -17.23 -7.63
CA PRO A 19 10.39 -17.49 -8.74
C PRO A 19 11.77 -16.87 -8.52
N HIS A 20 11.81 -15.66 -7.93
CA HIS A 20 13.05 -14.90 -7.69
C HIS A 20 13.16 -14.55 -6.20
N PRO A 21 13.55 -15.51 -5.34
CA PRO A 21 13.49 -15.36 -3.88
C PRO A 21 14.38 -14.24 -3.34
N ASP A 22 15.43 -13.85 -4.07
CA ASP A 22 16.39 -12.84 -3.64
C ASP A 22 15.95 -11.40 -3.91
N ALA A 23 14.99 -11.19 -4.82
CA ALA A 23 14.62 -9.85 -5.28
C ALA A 23 14.10 -8.95 -4.15
N PHE A 24 13.18 -9.46 -3.31
CA PHE A 24 12.62 -8.69 -2.20
C PHE A 24 13.64 -8.46 -1.06
N PRO A 25 14.39 -9.48 -0.58
CA PRO A 25 15.47 -9.29 0.39
C PRO A 25 16.53 -8.26 -0.05
N GLU A 26 17.00 -8.31 -1.31
CA GLU A 26 18.01 -7.36 -1.79
C GLU A 26 17.44 -5.94 -1.92
N ALA A 27 16.18 -5.79 -2.33
CA ALA A 27 15.51 -4.48 -2.34
C ALA A 27 15.33 -3.91 -0.92
N LEU A 28 15.03 -4.76 0.07
CA LEU A 28 14.96 -4.36 1.48
C LEU A 28 16.33 -3.91 1.99
N LYS A 29 17.39 -4.67 1.68
CA LYS A 29 18.76 -4.30 2.03
C LYS A 29 19.17 -2.97 1.39
N LEU A 30 18.79 -2.75 0.13
CA LEU A 30 19.00 -1.49 -0.57
C LEU A 30 18.25 -0.33 0.08
N LEU A 31 16.97 -0.52 0.46
CA LEU A 31 16.18 0.48 1.19
C LEU A 31 16.84 0.85 2.52
N LYS A 32 17.28 -0.16 3.29
CA LYS A 32 17.99 0.05 4.56
C LYS A 32 19.28 0.81 4.36
N LYS A 33 20.06 0.48 3.32
CA LYS A 33 21.25 1.26 2.96
C LYS A 33 20.90 2.72 2.71
N PHE A 34 19.90 3.02 1.88
CA PHE A 34 19.49 4.40 1.63
C PHE A 34 19.00 5.14 2.88
N LEU A 35 18.41 4.42 3.83
CA LEU A 35 17.92 4.97 5.09
C LEU A 35 19.08 5.33 6.05
N THR A 36 20.09 4.46 6.17
CA THR A 36 21.07 4.52 7.27
C THR A 36 22.49 4.91 6.85
N ASP A 37 22.87 4.77 5.59
CA ASP A 37 24.21 5.07 5.11
C ASP A 37 24.44 6.58 5.02
N THR A 38 25.18 7.12 5.99
CA THR A 38 25.51 8.55 6.11
C THR A 38 26.55 9.01 5.09
N THR A 39 27.16 8.09 4.33
CA THR A 39 28.13 8.43 3.28
C THR A 39 27.45 8.81 1.96
N ILE A 40 26.15 8.55 1.82
CA ILE A 40 25.38 8.93 0.63
C ILE A 40 25.21 10.45 0.59
N PRO A 41 25.71 11.14 -0.45
CA PRO A 41 25.67 12.59 -0.53
C PRO A 41 24.29 13.08 -0.99
N TRP A 42 23.29 12.95 -0.12
CA TRP A 42 21.95 13.46 -0.36
C TRP A 42 21.98 14.98 -0.56
N GLN A 43 21.45 15.43 -1.69
CA GLN A 43 21.27 16.84 -2.00
C GLN A 43 19.87 17.27 -1.59
N SER A 44 19.77 18.34 -0.79
CA SER A 44 18.48 18.91 -0.43
C SER A 44 17.82 19.58 -1.64
N ASN A 45 16.52 19.40 -1.75
CA ASN A 45 15.64 20.05 -2.72
C ASN A 45 14.57 20.91 -2.01
N GLY A 46 14.88 21.35 -0.78
CA GLY A 46 14.01 22.14 0.07
C GLY A 46 12.92 21.34 0.78
N THR A 47 11.94 22.06 1.30
CA THR A 47 10.80 21.52 2.04
C THR A 47 9.50 21.97 1.36
N LYS A 48 8.54 21.06 1.22
CA LYS A 48 7.21 21.35 0.67
C LYS A 48 6.15 20.53 1.40
N ASN A 49 5.07 21.18 1.84
CA ASN A 49 3.99 20.56 2.62
C ASN A 49 4.52 19.77 3.83
N ASP A 50 5.51 20.36 4.53
CA ASP A 50 6.22 19.76 5.66
C ASP A 50 6.97 18.45 5.36
N ILE A 51 7.20 18.17 4.07
CA ILE A 51 8.05 17.07 3.63
C ILE A 51 9.40 17.65 3.20
N GLU A 52 10.45 17.21 3.87
CA GLU A 52 11.83 17.48 3.44
C GLU A 52 12.16 16.62 2.24
N LEU A 53 12.68 17.24 1.19
CA LEU A 53 12.94 16.61 -0.10
C LEU A 53 14.43 16.50 -0.33
N TYR A 54 14.87 15.30 -0.71
CA TYR A 54 16.25 15.00 -1.02
C TYR A 54 16.35 14.20 -2.32
N PHE A 55 17.48 14.31 -3.01
CA PHE A 55 17.82 13.44 -4.12
C PHE A 55 19.30 13.07 -4.11
N TYR A 56 19.63 11.98 -4.77
CA TYR A 56 20.99 11.50 -4.94
C TYR A 56 21.18 10.96 -6.36
N SER A 57 22.21 11.45 -7.05
CA SER A 57 22.59 11.03 -8.39
C SER A 57 23.97 10.40 -8.33
N PRO A 58 24.09 9.06 -8.34
CA PRO A 58 25.38 8.40 -8.49
C PRO A 58 26.05 8.83 -9.81
N GLU A 59 27.36 9.06 -9.78
CA GLU A 59 28.13 9.42 -10.98
C GLU A 59 28.63 8.18 -11.75
N ASP A 60 28.91 7.07 -11.05
CA ASP A 60 29.45 5.84 -11.64
C ASP A 60 28.79 4.57 -11.05
N PRO A 61 27.98 3.83 -11.84
CA PRO A 61 27.41 4.26 -13.12
C PRO A 61 26.30 5.31 -12.90
N PRO A 62 26.10 6.24 -13.85
CA PRO A 62 25.00 7.19 -13.77
C PRO A 62 23.65 6.47 -13.85
N LEU A 63 22.69 6.90 -13.03
CA LEU A 63 21.33 6.37 -13.05
C LEU A 63 20.45 7.12 -14.08
N PRO A 64 19.48 6.43 -14.71
CA PRO A 64 18.51 7.06 -15.62
C PRO A 64 17.66 8.16 -14.97
N ALA A 65 17.44 8.05 -13.66
CA ALA A 65 16.84 9.08 -12.83
C ALA A 65 17.55 9.13 -11.47
N PRO A 66 17.74 10.32 -10.88
CA PRO A 66 18.14 10.47 -9.49
C PRO A 66 17.25 9.66 -8.53
N ILE A 67 17.87 9.10 -7.50
CA ILE A 67 17.17 8.51 -6.36
C ILE A 67 16.53 9.65 -5.59
N CYS A 68 15.24 9.56 -5.28
CA CYS A 68 14.54 10.60 -4.52
C CYS A 68 14.13 10.09 -3.13
N ARG A 69 14.16 10.99 -2.15
CA ARG A 69 13.79 10.71 -0.75
C ARG A 69 12.92 11.84 -0.21
N GLY A 70 11.86 11.46 0.49
CA GLY A 70 11.02 12.35 1.29
C GLY A 70 11.11 11.97 2.74
N VAL A 71 11.14 12.95 3.64
CA VAL A 71 11.06 12.74 5.09
C VAL A 71 9.98 13.64 5.66
N GLY A 72 9.06 13.09 6.44
CA GLY A 72 8.01 13.84 7.11
C GLY A 72 7.40 13.05 8.26
N THR A 73 6.35 13.60 8.86
CA THR A 73 5.62 12.98 9.97
C THR A 73 4.13 12.90 9.67
N PHE A 74 3.47 11.91 10.27
CA PHE A 74 2.02 11.81 10.34
C PHE A 74 1.49 12.50 11.60
N PRO A 75 0.18 12.82 11.67
CA PRO A 75 -0.44 13.40 12.85
C PRO A 75 -0.16 12.60 14.13
N GLU A 76 -0.09 13.31 15.26
CA GLU A 76 0.06 12.70 16.58
C GLU A 76 -1.08 11.72 16.89
N GLY A 77 -0.77 10.67 17.66
CA GLY A 77 -1.72 9.65 18.08
C GLY A 77 -1.98 8.54 17.06
N LEU A 78 -1.51 8.67 15.82
CA LEU A 78 -1.57 7.58 14.84
C LEU A 78 -0.43 6.57 15.04
N THR A 79 -0.72 5.30 14.80
CA THR A 79 0.25 4.20 14.78
C THR A 79 0.61 3.83 13.33
N ALA A 80 1.76 3.18 13.13
CA ALA A 80 2.12 2.71 11.79
C ALA A 80 1.13 1.66 11.26
N GLU A 81 0.55 0.84 12.14
CA GLU A 81 -0.48 -0.15 11.76
C GLU A 81 -1.75 0.50 11.19
N GLN A 82 -2.10 1.70 11.67
CA GLN A 82 -3.23 2.48 11.14
C GLN A 82 -2.90 3.15 9.80
N ILE A 83 -1.65 3.60 9.61
CA ILE A 83 -1.23 4.35 8.42
C ILE A 83 -0.99 3.43 7.22
N LEU A 84 -0.37 2.26 7.44
CA LEU A 84 0.00 1.30 6.38
C LEU A 84 -1.14 0.95 5.42
N PRO A 85 -2.36 0.60 5.88
CA PRO A 85 -3.50 0.31 5.01
C PRO A 85 -3.78 1.42 4.00
N VAL A 86 -3.79 2.68 4.44
CA VAL A 86 -4.02 3.84 3.55
C VAL A 86 -2.93 3.95 2.49
N MET A 87 -1.69 3.64 2.85
CA MET A 87 -0.53 3.69 1.94
C MET A 87 -0.53 2.60 0.89
N HIS A 88 -0.85 1.34 1.24
CA HIS A 88 -0.63 0.21 0.34
C HIS A 88 -1.91 -0.39 -0.25
N GLN A 89 -3.09 -0.12 0.31
CA GLN A 89 -4.34 -0.60 -0.26
C GLN A 89 -4.61 0.12 -1.57
N ILE A 90 -4.89 -0.67 -2.61
CA ILE A 90 -5.01 -0.16 -3.98
C ILE A 90 -6.19 0.79 -4.09
N ALA A 91 -7.26 0.51 -3.36
CA ALA A 91 -8.46 1.31 -3.35
C ALA A 91 -8.19 2.74 -2.83
N CYS A 92 -7.39 2.86 -1.75
CA CYS A 92 -6.92 4.15 -1.22
C CYS A 92 -5.96 4.83 -2.21
N ARG A 93 -5.03 4.07 -2.80
CA ARG A 93 -4.02 4.59 -3.73
C ARG A 93 -4.63 5.24 -4.97
N LYS A 94 -5.75 4.73 -5.49
CA LYS A 94 -6.49 5.36 -6.61
C LYS A 94 -6.93 6.80 -6.32
N ILE A 95 -7.03 7.17 -5.05
CA ILE A 95 -7.52 8.48 -4.60
C ILE A 95 -6.35 9.41 -4.34
N TRP A 96 -5.38 8.98 -3.53
CA TRP A 96 -4.29 9.86 -3.13
C TRP A 96 -3.14 9.93 -4.15
N ASP A 97 -2.96 8.93 -5.02
CA ASP A 97 -1.91 8.91 -6.05
C ASP A 97 -2.48 9.30 -7.42
N GLU A 98 -2.42 10.59 -7.76
CA GLU A 98 -2.92 11.12 -9.04
C GLU A 98 -2.30 10.44 -10.28
N ARG A 99 -1.07 9.90 -10.16
CA ARG A 99 -0.38 9.21 -11.25
C ARG A 99 -0.75 7.75 -11.34
N PHE A 100 -1.35 7.17 -10.30
CA PHE A 100 -1.81 5.80 -10.32
C PHE A 100 -3.03 5.67 -11.25
N LYS A 101 -2.98 4.71 -12.18
CA LYS A 101 -4.11 4.38 -13.06
C LYS A 101 -4.86 3.19 -12.50
N LEU A 102 -4.16 2.08 -12.29
CA LEU A 102 -4.71 0.84 -11.74
C LEU A 102 -3.60 -0.01 -11.16
N GLY A 103 -3.99 -1.06 -10.44
CA GLY A 103 -3.09 -2.11 -9.98
C GLY A 103 -3.85 -3.20 -9.26
N PHE A 104 -3.21 -4.34 -9.08
CA PHE A 104 -3.75 -5.52 -8.42
C PHE A 104 -2.62 -6.49 -8.07
N PRO A 105 -2.76 -7.29 -7.01
CA PRO A 105 -1.92 -8.47 -6.85
C PRO A 105 -2.19 -9.45 -8.00
N THR A 106 -1.17 -10.15 -8.47
CA THR A 106 -1.30 -11.20 -9.49
C THR A 106 -1.03 -12.60 -8.93
N LEU A 107 -0.21 -12.70 -7.87
CA LEU A 107 0.03 -13.91 -7.07
C LEU A 107 0.27 -13.51 -5.63
N ARG A 108 0.15 -14.47 -4.71
CA ARG A 108 0.50 -14.29 -3.30
C ARG A 108 1.50 -15.37 -2.89
N TYR A 109 2.60 -14.95 -2.29
CA TYR A 109 3.68 -15.85 -1.87
C TYR A 109 3.64 -16.11 -0.36
N SER A 110 3.16 -15.12 0.39
CA SER A 110 2.84 -15.24 1.80
C SER A 110 1.79 -14.20 2.16
N ARG A 111 1.38 -14.16 3.42
CA ARG A 111 0.54 -13.08 3.92
C ARG A 111 1.17 -11.69 3.71
N LYS A 112 2.50 -11.60 3.78
CA LYS A 112 3.25 -10.34 3.78
C LYS A 112 3.90 -10.01 2.43
N LEU A 113 3.78 -10.90 1.44
CA LEU A 113 4.48 -10.77 0.16
C LEU A 113 3.58 -11.21 -1.00
N VAL A 114 3.40 -10.32 -1.97
CA VAL A 114 2.61 -10.55 -3.19
C VAL A 114 3.42 -10.24 -4.44
N ARG A 115 3.06 -10.87 -5.55
CA ARG A 115 3.38 -10.34 -6.88
C ARG A 115 2.36 -9.26 -7.21
N PHE A 116 2.80 -8.09 -7.64
CA PHE A 116 1.90 -7.00 -8.02
C PHE A 116 2.00 -6.71 -9.52
N TYR A 117 0.92 -6.16 -10.05
CA TYR A 117 0.90 -5.41 -11.30
C TYR A 117 0.35 -4.02 -11.02
N ALA A 118 0.98 -2.98 -11.54
CA ALA A 118 0.54 -1.59 -11.36
C ALA A 118 0.82 -0.76 -12.60
N VAL A 119 -0.06 0.18 -12.90
CA VAL A 119 0.03 1.09 -14.04
C VAL A 119 0.03 2.52 -13.55
N GLN A 120 0.96 3.31 -14.07
CA GLN A 120 1.00 4.75 -13.94
C GLN A 120 0.50 5.42 -15.24
N LYS A 121 -0.22 6.53 -15.07
CA LYS A 121 -0.70 7.37 -16.18
C LYS A 121 0.47 7.93 -16.98
N GLY A 122 0.27 8.09 -18.29
CA GLY A 122 1.18 8.83 -19.16
C GLY A 122 1.09 10.34 -18.91
N VAL A 123 1.93 11.11 -19.60
CA VAL A 123 1.91 12.58 -19.58
C VAL A 123 1.45 13.09 -20.95
N GLY A 124 0.52 14.06 -20.94
CA GLY A 124 -0.07 14.67 -22.12
C GLY A 124 -1.44 14.07 -22.47
N GLU A 125 -2.51 14.80 -22.14
CA GLU A 125 -3.91 14.33 -22.31
C GLU A 125 -4.35 14.30 -23.78
N TRP A 126 -3.93 15.27 -24.58
CA TRP A 126 -4.34 15.40 -26.00
C TRP A 126 -3.30 14.90 -26.99
N VAL A 127 -2.02 14.97 -26.62
CA VAL A 127 -0.90 14.40 -27.35
C VAL A 127 -0.07 13.67 -26.31
N VAL A 128 0.08 12.35 -26.47
CA VAL A 128 0.89 11.55 -25.54
C VAL A 128 2.35 11.98 -25.69
N ILE A 129 2.84 12.74 -24.72
CA ILE A 129 4.24 13.18 -24.63
C ILE A 129 5.07 12.03 -24.06
N VAL A 130 4.51 11.32 -23.09
CA VAL A 130 5.16 10.16 -22.51
C VAL A 130 4.13 9.06 -22.24
N SER A 131 4.35 7.88 -22.80
CA SER A 131 3.44 6.73 -22.68
C SER A 131 3.20 6.29 -21.22
N PRO A 132 2.05 5.70 -20.87
CA PRO A 132 1.85 5.12 -19.55
C PRO A 132 2.87 4.01 -19.25
N ARG A 133 3.18 3.79 -17.97
CA ARG A 133 4.12 2.75 -17.52
C ARG A 133 3.39 1.65 -16.79
N ASP A 134 3.75 0.41 -17.05
CA ASP A 134 3.42 -0.69 -16.16
C ASP A 134 4.64 -1.15 -15.37
N PHE A 135 4.37 -1.67 -14.17
CA PHE A 135 5.36 -2.22 -13.26
C PHE A 135 4.83 -3.56 -12.76
N THR A 136 5.72 -4.55 -12.72
CA THR A 136 5.48 -5.82 -12.06
C THR A 136 6.67 -6.18 -11.18
N GLY A 137 6.41 -6.94 -10.14
CA GLY A 137 7.43 -7.28 -9.16
C GLY A 137 6.84 -7.77 -7.85
N TYR A 138 7.60 -7.60 -6.78
CA TYR A 138 7.22 -7.98 -5.43
C TYR A 138 6.78 -6.75 -4.63
N SER A 139 5.71 -6.90 -3.86
CA SER A 139 5.28 -5.93 -2.86
C SER A 139 5.08 -6.63 -1.53
N GLY A 140 5.63 -6.06 -0.46
CA GLY A 140 5.53 -6.68 0.84
C GLY A 140 5.97 -5.80 2.00
N HIS A 141 5.80 -6.33 3.21
CA HIS A 141 6.12 -5.62 4.43
C HIS A 141 7.00 -6.42 5.40
N VAL A 142 7.87 -5.70 6.11
CA VAL A 142 8.73 -6.23 7.18
C VAL A 142 8.63 -5.32 8.39
N LYS A 143 8.49 -5.90 9.58
CA LYS A 143 8.47 -5.19 10.87
C LYS A 143 9.72 -5.57 11.64
N GLU A 144 10.45 -4.57 12.12
CA GLU A 144 11.66 -4.75 12.92
C GLU A 144 11.59 -3.84 14.14
N VAL A 145 12.06 -4.33 15.29
CA VAL A 145 12.25 -3.51 16.48
C VAL A 145 13.75 -3.32 16.63
N GLY A 146 14.21 -2.07 16.52
CA GLY A 146 15.62 -1.74 16.68
C GLY A 146 16.06 -1.79 18.14
N GLU A 147 17.36 -1.92 18.37
CA GLU A 147 17.97 -1.81 19.71
C GLU A 147 17.75 -0.41 20.32
N ASP A 148 17.50 0.59 19.48
CA ASP A 148 17.11 1.96 19.85
C ASP A 148 15.67 2.07 20.37
N GLY A 149 14.94 0.96 20.43
CA GLY A 149 13.53 0.92 20.84
C GLY A 149 12.56 1.45 19.79
N VAL A 150 13.05 1.82 18.59
CA VAL A 150 12.21 2.29 17.48
C VAL A 150 11.69 1.10 16.71
N THR A 151 10.37 1.02 16.56
CA THR A 151 9.74 0.02 15.68
C THR A 151 9.70 0.55 14.26
N ARG A 152 10.29 -0.20 13.33
CA ARG A 152 10.36 0.15 11.91
C ARG A 152 9.46 -0.78 11.10
N TYR A 153 8.54 -0.18 10.35
CA TYR A 153 7.72 -0.87 9.37
C TYR A 153 8.22 -0.49 7.98
N PHE A 154 8.79 -1.47 7.29
CA PHE A 154 9.20 -1.35 5.91
C PHE A 154 8.06 -1.85 5.03
N TYR A 155 7.58 -1.02 4.10
CA TYR A 155 6.71 -1.44 3.01
C TYR A 155 7.37 -1.05 1.70
N LEU A 156 7.63 -2.00 0.81
CA LEU A 156 8.33 -1.71 -0.44
C LEU A 156 7.79 -2.48 -1.64
N GLN A 157 8.04 -1.89 -2.81
CA GLN A 157 7.85 -2.51 -4.11
C GLN A 157 9.19 -2.58 -4.84
N THR A 158 9.48 -3.70 -5.50
CA THR A 158 10.66 -3.87 -6.35
C THR A 158 10.31 -4.68 -7.59
N SER A 159 10.90 -4.35 -8.73
CA SER A 159 10.65 -4.99 -10.01
C SER A 159 11.37 -6.32 -10.15
N SER A 160 10.75 -7.24 -10.87
CA SER A 160 11.33 -8.52 -11.26
C SER A 160 10.67 -9.00 -12.55
N ASP A 161 11.39 -9.76 -13.36
CA ASP A 161 10.88 -10.29 -14.62
C ASP A 161 10.16 -11.62 -14.39
N PHE A 162 9.02 -11.81 -15.05
CA PHE A 162 8.24 -13.03 -14.95
C PHE A 162 7.85 -13.49 -16.35
N ASP A 163 8.17 -14.74 -16.70
CA ASP A 163 7.92 -15.32 -18.02
C ASP A 163 6.42 -15.36 -18.37
N ASP A 164 5.56 -15.53 -17.36
CA ASP A 164 4.10 -15.55 -17.48
C ASP A 164 3.46 -14.16 -17.50
N LEU A 165 4.25 -13.08 -17.40
CA LEU A 165 3.75 -11.70 -17.40
C LEU A 165 4.61 -10.77 -18.29
N PRO A 166 4.55 -10.99 -19.62
CA PRO A 166 5.32 -10.19 -20.58
C PRO A 166 4.90 -8.71 -20.60
N PRO A 167 5.69 -7.83 -21.23
CA PRO A 167 5.29 -6.45 -21.52
C PRO A 167 3.92 -6.40 -22.24
N VAL A 168 3.10 -5.41 -21.87
CA VAL A 168 1.76 -5.23 -22.44
C VAL A 168 1.78 -4.07 -23.43
N ASP A 169 1.26 -4.30 -24.64
CA ASP A 169 1.18 -3.29 -25.69
C ASP A 169 0.48 -2.01 -25.18
N GLY A 170 1.00 -0.85 -25.59
CA GLY A 170 0.52 0.45 -25.13
C GLY A 170 1.11 0.94 -23.80
N PHE A 171 1.88 0.09 -23.10
CA PHE A 171 2.63 0.47 -21.91
C PHE A 171 4.14 0.33 -22.13
N VAL A 172 4.91 1.19 -21.47
CA VAL A 172 6.36 1.00 -21.32
C VAL A 172 6.61 0.29 -19.99
N ARG A 173 7.26 -0.88 -20.00
CA ARG A 173 7.63 -1.59 -18.77
C ARG A 173 8.70 -0.81 -18.03
N GLY A 174 8.31 -0.18 -16.92
CA GLY A 174 9.22 0.50 -16.02
C GLY A 174 9.93 -0.50 -15.09
N TRP A 175 11.04 -0.06 -14.50
CA TRP A 175 11.81 -0.84 -13.55
C TRP A 175 11.99 -0.07 -12.25
N SER A 176 11.58 -0.64 -11.12
CA SER A 176 11.77 -0.07 -9.80
C SER A 176 12.76 -0.92 -9.02
N SER A 177 14.00 -0.45 -8.82
CA SER A 177 14.94 -1.14 -7.92
C SER A 177 14.39 -1.17 -6.50
N VAL A 178 13.82 -0.05 -6.06
CA VAL A 178 13.04 0.03 -4.82
C VAL A 178 12.11 1.24 -4.84
N ALA A 179 10.87 1.05 -4.44
CA ALA A 179 9.95 2.10 -4.03
C ALA A 179 9.52 1.78 -2.60
N GLY A 180 10.23 2.35 -1.62
CA GLY A 180 10.21 1.90 -0.24
C GLY A 180 9.79 2.97 0.74
N TRP A 181 8.83 2.61 1.58
CA TRP A 181 8.37 3.38 2.72
C TRP A 181 8.93 2.80 4.00
N VAL A 182 9.36 3.69 4.90
CA VAL A 182 9.81 3.34 6.25
C VAL A 182 9.03 4.18 7.23
N LEU A 183 8.19 3.54 8.03
CA LEU A 183 7.52 4.16 9.17
C LEU A 183 8.32 3.83 10.43
N GLU A 184 8.80 4.87 11.11
CA GLU A 184 9.50 4.79 12.38
C GLU A 184 8.53 5.22 13.48
N GLU A 185 8.14 4.27 14.33
CA GLU A 185 7.19 4.47 15.42
C GLU A 185 7.93 4.38 16.77
N LYS A 186 7.76 5.42 17.59
CA LYS A 186 8.33 5.53 18.93
C LYS A 186 7.23 6.00 19.89
N PRO A 187 7.12 5.42 21.10
CA PRO A 187 6.09 5.82 22.06
C PRO A 187 6.13 7.32 22.37
N GLY A 188 4.97 7.98 22.25
CA GLY A 188 4.82 9.40 22.56
C GLY A 188 5.31 10.36 21.47
N GLU A 189 5.76 9.86 20.32
CA GLU A 189 6.19 10.68 19.18
C GLU A 189 5.29 10.42 17.95
N PRO A 190 5.07 11.43 17.09
CA PRO A 190 4.40 11.22 15.81
C PRO A 190 5.17 10.20 14.95
N VAL A 191 4.46 9.37 14.18
CA VAL A 191 5.09 8.41 13.28
C VAL A 191 5.88 9.15 12.20
N LYS A 192 7.18 8.95 12.18
CA LYS A 192 8.08 9.49 11.16
C LYS A 192 8.04 8.59 9.93
N CYS A 193 8.02 9.18 8.75
CA CYS A 193 7.99 8.47 7.49
C CYS A 193 9.15 8.90 6.59
N SER A 194 9.86 7.92 6.04
CA SER A 194 10.76 8.12 4.89
C SER A 194 10.20 7.39 3.68
N TYR A 195 10.08 8.07 2.54
CA TYR A 195 9.73 7.46 1.25
C TYR A 195 10.89 7.61 0.28
N ILE A 196 11.52 6.51 -0.11
CA ILE A 196 12.74 6.47 -0.92
C ILE A 196 12.47 5.66 -2.19
N VAL A 197 12.79 6.23 -3.35
CA VAL A 197 12.55 5.59 -4.64
C VAL A 197 13.79 5.65 -5.52
N GLN A 198 14.19 4.48 -6.02
CA GLN A 198 15.13 4.30 -7.12
C GLN A 198 14.41 3.56 -8.24
N PHE A 199 14.26 4.22 -9.39
CA PHE A 199 13.57 3.65 -10.53
C PHE A 199 14.26 4.05 -11.84
N ASP A 200 14.09 3.21 -12.84
CA ASP A 200 14.36 3.47 -14.24
C ASP A 200 13.01 3.42 -14.97
N PRO A 201 12.48 4.57 -15.38
CA PRO A 201 11.16 4.62 -16.02
C PRO A 201 11.16 4.09 -17.46
N LYS A 202 12.34 3.75 -18.01
CA LYS A 202 12.60 3.28 -19.37
C LYS A 202 12.08 4.24 -20.46
N GLY A 203 12.53 3.99 -21.69
CA GLY A 203 12.19 4.79 -22.86
C GLY A 203 12.76 6.21 -22.80
N SER A 204 12.31 7.06 -23.72
CA SER A 204 12.77 8.45 -23.84
C SER A 204 11.86 9.39 -23.06
N ILE A 205 12.35 9.93 -21.94
CA ILE A 205 11.61 10.87 -21.11
C ILE A 205 12.35 12.22 -21.08
N PRO A 206 11.68 13.33 -21.42
CA PRO A 206 12.26 14.66 -21.26
C PRO A 206 12.76 14.91 -19.83
N SER A 207 13.94 15.50 -19.70
CA SER A 207 14.59 15.78 -18.40
C SER A 207 13.74 16.64 -17.46
N ALA A 208 12.94 17.56 -18.01
CA ALA A 208 11.98 18.37 -17.26
C ALA A 208 10.90 17.51 -16.58
N ILE A 209 10.41 16.47 -17.26
CA ILE A 209 9.41 15.53 -16.71
C ILE A 209 10.05 14.67 -15.63
N ILE A 210 11.26 14.16 -15.86
CA ILE A 210 12.02 13.43 -14.82
C ILE A 210 12.20 14.29 -13.57
N SER A 211 12.58 15.55 -13.76
CA SER A 211 12.78 16.51 -12.66
C SER A 211 11.49 16.78 -11.88
N GLN A 212 10.34 16.84 -12.56
CA GLN A 212 9.02 16.95 -11.91
C GLN A 212 8.68 15.69 -11.13
N VAL A 213 8.86 14.50 -11.74
CA VAL A 213 8.63 13.20 -11.08
C VAL A 213 9.45 13.05 -9.81
N ILE A 214 10.71 13.48 -9.80
CA ILE A 214 11.60 13.44 -8.63
C ILE A 214 11.13 14.37 -7.51
N LYS A 215 10.54 15.52 -7.86
CA LYS A 215 9.97 16.46 -6.88
C LYS A 215 8.65 15.97 -6.31
N GLU A 216 7.82 15.31 -7.12
CA GLU A 216 6.46 14.92 -6.74
C GLU A 216 6.40 13.56 -6.05
N THR A 217 7.29 12.62 -6.41
CA THR A 217 7.26 11.25 -5.85
C THR A 217 7.39 11.24 -4.33
N PRO A 218 8.33 11.98 -3.70
CA PRO A 218 8.44 12.01 -2.25
C PRO A 218 7.24 12.65 -1.54
N LEU A 219 6.47 13.50 -2.23
CA LEU A 219 5.26 14.13 -1.67
C LEU A 219 4.10 13.15 -1.47
N CYS A 220 4.24 11.88 -1.88
CA CYS A 220 3.24 10.86 -1.57
C CYS A 220 2.98 10.75 -0.05
N ILE A 221 3.98 11.05 0.81
CA ILE A 221 3.79 11.13 2.27
C ILE A 221 2.69 12.15 2.62
N TYR A 222 2.81 13.36 2.08
CA TYR A 222 1.79 14.40 2.26
C TYR A 222 0.43 13.98 1.69
N LYS A 223 0.40 13.32 0.52
CA LYS A 223 -0.87 12.88 -0.09
C LYS A 223 -1.60 11.84 0.78
N VAL A 224 -0.88 10.90 1.38
CA VAL A 224 -1.43 9.94 2.35
C VAL A 224 -1.88 10.66 3.62
N ARG A 225 -1.09 11.60 4.15
CA ARG A 225 -1.47 12.41 5.31
C ARG A 225 -2.78 13.17 5.06
N ASN A 226 -2.85 13.88 3.93
CA ASN A 226 -4.03 14.64 3.52
C ASN A 226 -5.25 13.73 3.31
N PHE A 227 -5.05 12.50 2.79
CA PHE A 227 -6.12 11.51 2.75
C PHE A 227 -6.67 11.19 4.14
N ILE A 228 -5.79 10.92 5.11
CA ILE A 228 -6.19 10.57 6.49
C ILE A 228 -6.92 11.74 7.15
N GLU A 229 -6.41 12.97 7.01
CA GLU A 229 -7.03 14.16 7.58
C GLU A 229 -8.44 14.37 7.02
N GLN A 230 -8.59 14.29 5.69
CA GLN A 230 -9.86 14.53 5.01
C GLN A 230 -10.86 13.38 5.21
N ARG A 231 -10.41 12.12 5.16
CA ARG A 231 -11.30 10.95 5.04
C ARG A 231 -11.26 10.00 6.24
N GLY A 232 -10.28 10.15 7.11
CA GLY A 232 -10.04 9.22 8.21
C GLY A 232 -9.22 8.01 7.80
N LEU A 233 -9.14 7.07 8.74
CA LEU A 233 -8.53 5.77 8.53
C LEU A 233 -9.52 4.83 7.85
N VAL A 234 -8.96 3.87 7.11
CA VAL A 234 -9.73 2.75 6.56
C VAL A 234 -9.69 1.57 7.53
N PRO A 235 -10.77 0.76 7.58
CA PRO A 235 -10.79 -0.47 8.34
C PRO A 235 -9.61 -1.35 7.95
N HIS A 236 -8.91 -1.87 8.96
CA HIS A 236 -7.72 -2.67 8.74
C HIS A 236 -7.69 -3.90 9.62
N VAL A 237 -7.06 -4.94 9.09
CA VAL A 237 -6.96 -6.23 9.76
C VAL A 237 -5.67 -6.30 10.56
N ARG A 238 -5.79 -6.29 11.89
CA ARG A 238 -4.71 -6.61 12.82
C ARG A 238 -4.88 -8.05 13.25
N MET A 239 -3.93 -8.92 12.90
CA MET A 239 -4.09 -10.32 13.29
C MET A 239 -3.38 -10.62 14.58
N HIS A 240 -3.94 -11.59 15.30
CA HIS A 240 -3.30 -12.20 16.45
C HIS A 240 -2.48 -13.38 15.95
N ASP A 241 -1.26 -13.55 16.46
CA ASP A 241 -0.35 -14.64 16.10
C ASP A 241 -0.04 -14.78 14.59
N GLU A 242 0.61 -15.88 14.18
CA GLU A 242 0.81 -16.27 12.78
C GLU A 242 -0.48 -16.84 12.16
N PHE A 243 -1.55 -16.04 12.14
CA PHE A 243 -2.79 -16.41 11.48
C PHE A 243 -2.65 -16.28 9.93
N PRO A 244 -2.95 -17.34 9.13
CA PRO A 244 -2.70 -17.35 7.69
C PRO A 244 -3.80 -16.66 6.85
N GLY A 245 -4.69 -15.88 7.48
CA GLY A 245 -5.74 -15.13 6.79
C GLY A 245 -5.21 -14.11 5.79
N GLN A 246 -6.00 -13.84 4.75
CA GLN A 246 -5.57 -13.07 3.58
C GLN A 246 -6.63 -12.06 3.13
N LEU A 247 -6.17 -10.84 2.86
CA LEU A 247 -6.97 -9.85 2.16
C LEU A 247 -7.10 -10.25 0.69
N ARG A 248 -8.34 -10.41 0.20
CA ARG A 248 -8.62 -10.87 -1.18
C ARG A 248 -8.89 -9.72 -2.12
N GLN A 249 -9.70 -8.78 -1.67
CA GLN A 249 -10.27 -7.77 -2.52
C GLN A 249 -10.55 -6.52 -1.69
N GLU A 250 -10.38 -5.38 -2.32
CA GLU A 250 -10.59 -4.07 -1.71
C GLU A 250 -11.37 -3.23 -2.71
N TYR A 251 -12.39 -2.54 -2.21
CA TYR A 251 -13.17 -1.56 -2.93
C TYR A 251 -13.29 -0.32 -2.07
N LEU A 252 -13.14 0.83 -2.70
CA LEU A 252 -13.37 2.10 -2.06
C LEU A 252 -14.33 2.86 -2.95
N THR A 253 -15.58 2.92 -2.50
CA THR A 253 -16.62 3.77 -3.06
C THR A 253 -16.51 5.13 -2.40
N ILE A 254 -16.36 6.15 -3.24
CA ILE A 254 -16.49 7.54 -2.80
C ILE A 254 -17.85 7.97 -3.33
N GLU A 255 -18.81 8.18 -2.44
CA GLU A 255 -19.97 8.97 -2.82
C GLU A 255 -19.54 10.45 -2.85
N ASP A 256 -20.02 11.19 -3.85
CA ASP A 256 -19.71 12.61 -3.98
C ASP A 256 -20.10 13.33 -2.69
N ALA A 257 -19.29 14.31 -2.30
CA ALA A 257 -19.51 15.11 -1.11
C ALA A 257 -20.91 15.75 -1.12
N VAL A 258 -21.77 15.38 -0.18
CA VAL A 258 -23.07 16.03 0.02
C VAL A 258 -22.89 17.10 1.07
N VAL A 259 -23.11 18.37 0.71
CA VAL A 259 -23.12 19.45 1.71
C VAL A 259 -24.48 19.44 2.39
N ASN A 260 -24.50 19.25 3.71
CA ASN A 260 -25.68 19.44 4.53
C ASN A 260 -26.15 20.90 4.38
N PRO A 261 -27.35 21.14 3.80
CA PRO A 261 -27.80 22.48 3.49
C PRO A 261 -28.18 23.31 4.72
N GLU A 262 -28.37 22.69 5.89
CA GLU A 262 -28.75 23.37 7.14
C GLU A 262 -27.53 23.72 7.99
N THR A 263 -26.51 22.86 8.01
CA THR A 263 -25.30 23.03 8.84
C THR A 263 -24.09 23.53 8.05
N GLY A 264 -24.12 23.44 6.71
CA GLY A 264 -22.96 23.70 5.84
C GLY A 264 -21.88 22.62 5.92
N GLU A 265 -22.14 21.53 6.62
CA GLU A 265 -21.19 20.43 6.82
C GLU A 265 -21.04 19.59 5.55
N THR A 266 -19.80 19.28 5.17
CA THR A 266 -19.55 18.40 4.03
C THR A 266 -19.61 16.95 4.48
N LEU A 267 -20.69 16.25 4.15
CA LEU A 267 -20.86 14.82 4.37
C LEU A 267 -20.24 14.08 3.18
N THR A 268 -18.99 13.63 3.33
CA THR A 268 -18.45 12.60 2.42
C THR A 268 -18.67 11.24 3.06
N GLU A 269 -19.66 10.48 2.57
CA GLU A 269 -19.73 9.07 2.89
C GLU A 269 -18.66 8.33 2.09
N THR A 270 -17.48 8.18 2.68
CA THR A 270 -16.46 7.30 2.12
C THR A 270 -16.84 5.87 2.50
N GLY A 271 -17.42 5.12 1.56
CA GLY A 271 -17.71 3.70 1.75
C GLY A 271 -16.47 2.87 1.43
N PHE A 272 -15.71 2.45 2.44
CA PHE A 272 -14.67 1.44 2.25
C PHE A 272 -15.26 0.04 2.45
N GLN A 273 -15.04 -0.83 1.47
CA GLN A 273 -15.42 -2.22 1.52
C GLN A 273 -14.21 -3.10 1.25
N PHE A 274 -13.98 -4.13 2.06
CA PHE A 274 -12.99 -5.13 1.72
C PHE A 274 -13.49 -6.54 1.95
N THR A 275 -13.01 -7.45 1.11
CA THR A 275 -13.24 -8.88 1.25
C THR A 275 -12.00 -9.50 1.84
N PHE A 276 -12.18 -10.14 2.99
CA PHE A 276 -11.16 -10.90 3.67
C PHE A 276 -11.53 -12.37 3.64
N SER A 277 -10.58 -13.23 3.29
CA SER A 277 -10.79 -14.67 3.34
C SER A 277 -9.61 -15.37 3.99
N TRP A 278 -9.90 -16.53 4.55
CA TRP A 278 -8.88 -17.39 5.11
C TRP A 278 -9.22 -18.83 4.80
N PHE A 279 -8.20 -19.67 4.83
CA PHE A 279 -8.32 -21.09 4.58
C PHE A 279 -7.61 -21.84 5.69
N GLY A 280 -8.28 -22.85 6.25
CA GLY A 280 -7.55 -23.95 6.88
C GLY A 280 -6.98 -23.74 8.28
N ALA A 281 -7.22 -22.59 8.94
CA ALA A 281 -6.60 -22.31 10.22
C ALA A 281 -7.56 -21.70 11.25
N VAL A 282 -7.41 -22.21 12.47
CA VAL A 282 -7.98 -21.67 13.71
C VAL A 282 -7.13 -20.49 14.18
N GLY A 283 -7.76 -19.51 14.80
CA GLY A 283 -7.09 -18.33 15.35
C GLY A 283 -8.01 -17.12 15.35
N SER A 284 -7.44 -15.95 15.61
CA SER A 284 -8.22 -14.72 15.69
C SER A 284 -7.54 -13.53 15.02
N PHE A 285 -8.36 -12.59 14.60
CA PHE A 285 -7.92 -11.30 14.14
C PHE A 285 -8.93 -10.22 14.48
N ASP A 286 -8.45 -9.00 14.51
CA ASP A 286 -9.24 -7.81 14.72
C ASP A 286 -9.41 -7.07 13.40
N ILE A 287 -10.63 -6.62 13.14
CA ILE A 287 -10.94 -5.57 12.17
C ILE A 287 -11.07 -4.28 12.96
N ASN A 288 -10.06 -3.42 12.90
CA ASN A 288 -10.05 -2.13 13.59
C ASN A 288 -10.56 -1.03 12.65
N PHE A 289 -11.23 -0.03 13.22
CA PHE A 289 -11.74 1.14 12.51
C PHE A 289 -11.73 2.36 13.45
N ASP A 290 -11.76 3.56 12.89
CA ASP A 290 -11.74 4.79 13.67
C ASP A 290 -13.13 5.33 13.97
N GLU A 291 -13.20 6.44 14.71
CA GLU A 291 -14.44 7.07 15.13
C GLU A 291 -15.25 7.69 13.98
N LYS A 292 -14.68 7.88 12.78
CA LYS A 292 -15.44 8.32 11.61
C LYS A 292 -16.36 7.20 11.06
N TRP A 293 -16.22 5.98 11.59
CA TRP A 293 -17.16 4.88 11.40
C TRP A 293 -18.20 4.90 12.52
N GLU A 294 -19.06 5.93 12.55
CA GLU A 294 -19.99 6.22 13.67
C GLU A 294 -20.90 5.03 14.03
N ASN A 295 -21.38 4.30 13.03
CA ASN A 295 -22.19 3.09 13.21
C ASN A 295 -21.36 1.80 13.33
N GLY A 296 -20.04 1.93 13.27
CA GLY A 296 -19.08 0.82 13.16
C GLY A 296 -19.00 0.23 11.75
N VAL A 297 -18.63 -1.05 11.70
CA VAL A 297 -18.54 -1.83 10.46
C VAL A 297 -19.62 -2.91 10.40
N LYS A 298 -20.19 -3.11 9.21
CA LYS A 298 -21.01 -4.27 8.88
C LYS A 298 -20.13 -5.40 8.39
N ILE A 299 -20.37 -6.60 8.90
CA ILE A 299 -19.70 -7.84 8.47
C ILE A 299 -20.72 -8.75 7.81
N ASP A 300 -20.65 -8.87 6.48
CA ASP A 300 -21.42 -9.84 5.71
C ASP A 300 -20.61 -11.12 5.51
N ILE A 301 -21.22 -12.28 5.77
CA ILE A 301 -20.58 -13.58 5.62
C ILE A 301 -20.93 -14.14 4.25
N GLU A 302 -19.92 -14.26 3.38
CA GLU A 302 -20.09 -14.87 2.06
C GLU A 302 -19.80 -16.37 2.08
N GLU A 303 -18.85 -16.83 2.90
CA GLU A 303 -18.52 -18.25 3.06
C GLU A 303 -18.27 -18.57 4.54
N GLY A 304 -18.88 -19.66 5.01
CA GLY A 304 -18.89 -20.08 6.41
C GLY A 304 -20.16 -19.69 7.15
N LYS A 305 -20.20 -20.02 8.45
CA LYS A 305 -21.35 -19.75 9.33
C LYS A 305 -20.91 -19.14 10.65
N VAL A 306 -21.56 -18.05 11.04
CA VAL A 306 -21.43 -17.47 12.39
C VAL A 306 -21.89 -18.50 13.42
N ASP A 307 -21.25 -18.49 14.59
CA ASP A 307 -21.45 -19.39 15.73
C ASP A 307 -21.02 -20.84 15.54
N GLU A 308 -21.03 -21.36 14.31
CA GLU A 308 -20.46 -22.67 13.96
C GLU A 308 -18.95 -22.54 13.63
N ASP A 309 -18.62 -21.82 12.56
CA ASP A 309 -17.26 -21.76 12.00
C ASP A 309 -16.42 -20.67 12.64
N PHE A 310 -17.04 -19.57 13.06
CA PHE A 310 -16.39 -18.45 13.73
C PHE A 310 -17.35 -17.65 14.60
N GLU A 311 -16.78 -16.90 15.54
CA GLU A 311 -17.48 -15.97 16.43
C GLU A 311 -17.07 -14.53 16.10
N LEU A 312 -18.03 -13.61 16.18
CA LEU A 312 -17.81 -12.18 16.01
C LEU A 312 -18.08 -11.47 17.34
N LYS A 313 -17.12 -10.68 17.81
CA LYS A 313 -17.26 -9.85 19.01
C LYS A 313 -16.98 -8.40 18.68
N SER A 314 -18.03 -7.58 18.66
CA SER A 314 -17.93 -6.15 18.40
C SER A 314 -17.59 -5.35 19.67
N SER A 315 -16.76 -4.32 19.51
CA SER A 315 -16.52 -3.22 20.44
C SER A 315 -16.62 -1.89 19.68
N LYS A 316 -16.39 -0.77 20.38
CA LYS A 316 -16.55 0.59 19.84
C LYS A 316 -15.73 0.83 18.55
N ASP A 317 -14.54 0.28 18.48
CA ASP A 317 -13.49 0.58 17.51
C ASP A 317 -12.96 -0.67 16.78
N ARG A 318 -13.62 -1.82 17.01
CA ARG A 318 -13.09 -3.12 16.60
C ARG A 318 -14.13 -4.21 16.52
N VAL A 319 -13.96 -5.13 15.59
CA VAL A 319 -14.60 -6.44 15.64
C VAL A 319 -13.54 -7.52 15.68
N THR A 320 -13.55 -8.34 16.74
CA THR A 320 -12.70 -9.53 16.82
C THR A 320 -13.41 -10.70 16.15
N VAL A 321 -12.74 -11.32 15.18
CA VAL A 321 -13.16 -12.55 14.51
C VAL A 321 -12.34 -13.70 15.08
N THR A 322 -13.02 -14.69 15.66
CA THR A 322 -12.38 -15.90 16.20
C THR A 322 -12.84 -17.10 15.40
N VAL A 323 -11.93 -17.74 14.68
CA VAL A 323 -12.18 -18.96 13.90
C VAL A 323 -12.16 -20.15 14.84
N LYS A 324 -13.24 -20.93 14.86
CA LYS A 324 -13.40 -22.11 15.70
C LYS A 324 -12.82 -23.34 15.01
N GLU A 325 -12.61 -24.42 15.77
CA GLU A 325 -12.17 -25.72 15.22
C GLU A 325 -13.08 -26.23 14.08
N ALA A 326 -14.39 -25.97 14.14
CA ALA A 326 -15.31 -26.36 13.07
C ALA A 326 -15.09 -25.57 11.76
N GLY A 327 -14.45 -24.40 11.82
CA GLY A 327 -14.03 -23.60 10.69
C GLY A 327 -12.69 -24.03 10.08
N LYS A 328 -11.98 -24.96 10.72
CA LYS A 328 -10.72 -25.52 10.21
C LYS A 328 -10.95 -26.20 8.86
N ASP A 329 -9.97 -26.08 7.96
CA ASP A 329 -9.98 -26.65 6.61
C ASP A 329 -11.12 -26.15 5.70
N LYS A 330 -11.89 -25.16 6.14
CA LYS A 330 -12.90 -24.48 5.34
C LYS A 330 -12.34 -23.22 4.70
N LYS A 331 -12.89 -22.88 3.54
CA LYS A 331 -12.81 -21.54 2.99
C LYS A 331 -13.84 -20.67 3.70
N LEU A 332 -13.36 -19.59 4.28
CA LEU A 332 -14.18 -18.68 5.05
C LEU A 332 -13.94 -17.27 4.52
N LYS A 333 -15.02 -16.50 4.40
CA LYS A 333 -15.01 -15.24 3.66
C LYS A 333 -15.98 -14.26 4.26
N LEU A 334 -15.47 -13.09 4.61
CA LEU A 334 -16.25 -11.98 5.11
C LEU A 334 -16.04 -10.74 4.24
N VAL A 335 -17.08 -9.92 4.19
CA VAL A 335 -17.06 -8.60 3.59
C VAL A 335 -17.28 -7.60 4.70
N VAL A 336 -16.32 -6.69 4.86
CA VAL A 336 -16.43 -5.56 5.77
C VAL A 336 -16.86 -4.35 4.98
N SER A 337 -17.87 -3.64 5.46
CA SER A 337 -18.37 -2.39 4.90
C SER A 337 -18.83 -1.45 6.02
N LYS A 338 -19.25 -0.22 5.68
CA LYS A 338 -19.81 0.73 6.66
C LYS A 338 -21.18 0.22 7.13
N ALA A 339 -21.46 0.33 8.42
CA ALA A 339 -22.70 -0.15 9.04
C ALA A 339 -23.91 0.78 8.86
#